data_AF-N8U247-F1
#
_entry.id   AF-N8U247-F1
#
_cell.length_a   1.000
_cell.length_b   1.000
_cell.length_c   1.000
_cell.angle_alpha   90.00
_cell.angle_beta   90.00
_cell.angle_gamma   90.00
#
_symmetry.space_group_name_H-M   'P 1'
#
loop_
_entity.id
_entity.type
_entity.pdbx_description
1 polymer ?
#
loop_
_entity_poly.entity_id
_entity_poly.type
_entity_poly.pdbx_seq_one_letter_code
_entity_poly.pdbx_strand_id
1 'polypeptide(L)'
;MALDVGADFEKRWLNAPQAVRQTYIDDLTRICELFSNDVRLEDWLSKNKQAQLQSYETIENAYAELKAQLLEEARIRRQHALEQSLAKKRAQQQAYIDDLQLDERLQQQAQTQQLQALQQQLGQESLAYTERYTTTPKLRFEATRNSVISPEIQHALDNLKIRLELEAESLIEQIQQSVNHLNQKIQQAADEEIRYLLEQHPSSDT
;
A
#
# COMPACT_ATOMS: atom_id res chain seq x y z
N MET A 1 60.99 20.88 31.13
CA MET A 1 60.33 19.56 31.15
C MET A 1 58.98 19.75 30.50
N ALA A 2 58.78 19.24 29.28
CA ALA A 2 57.46 19.27 28.66
C ALA A 2 56.66 18.10 29.23
N LEU A 3 55.55 18.39 29.91
CA LEU A 3 54.58 17.38 30.31
C LEU A 3 53.98 16.80 29.03
N ASP A 4 54.31 15.55 28.72
CA ASP A 4 53.73 14.83 27.59
C ASP A 4 52.27 14.51 27.91
N VAL A 5 51.38 15.46 27.60
CA VAL A 5 49.93 15.35 27.79
C VAL A 5 49.26 14.44 26.75
N GLY A 6 50.06 13.72 25.95
CA GLY A 6 49.60 12.79 24.92
C GLY A 6 49.14 13.48 23.65
N ALA A 7 49.11 12.72 22.54
CA ALA A 7 48.60 13.20 21.27
C ALA A 7 47.12 13.62 21.38
N ASP A 8 46.75 14.73 20.74
CA ASP A 8 45.39 15.28 20.66
C ASP A 8 44.75 15.77 21.99
N PHE A 9 45.56 16.10 23.01
CA PHE A 9 45.05 16.72 24.24
C PHE A 9 44.17 17.95 23.95
N GLU A 10 44.62 18.84 23.07
CA GLU A 10 43.89 20.06 22.71
C GLU A 10 42.50 19.76 22.15
N LYS A 11 42.39 18.77 21.25
CA LYS A 11 41.09 18.37 20.68
C LYS A 11 40.19 17.71 21.72
N ARG A 12 40.75 16.82 22.55
CA ARG A 12 40.00 16.14 23.63
C ARG A 12 39.49 17.15 24.66
N TRP A 13 40.33 18.14 24.99
CA TRP A 13 39.98 19.22 25.91
C TRP A 13 38.89 20.11 25.32
N LEU A 14 39.01 20.53 24.06
CA LEU A 14 38.02 21.37 23.40
C LEU A 14 36.66 20.67 23.22
N ASN A 15 36.66 19.35 23.00
CA ASN A 15 35.44 18.54 22.87
C ASN A 15 34.81 18.14 24.21
N ALA A 16 35.49 18.36 25.33
CA ALA A 16 34.94 18.04 26.64
C ALA A 16 33.80 19.01 27.01
N PRO A 17 32.78 18.53 27.77
CA PRO A 17 31.72 19.38 28.29
C PRO A 17 32.30 20.60 29.01
N GLN A 18 31.68 21.76 28.86
CA GLN A 18 32.14 22.99 29.50
C GLN A 18 32.19 22.85 31.03
N ALA A 19 31.23 22.13 31.63
CA ALA A 19 31.22 21.81 33.05
C ALA A 19 32.50 21.08 33.49
N VAL A 20 32.92 20.06 32.75
CA VAL A 20 34.15 19.29 33.00
C VAL A 20 35.39 20.18 32.93
N ARG A 21 35.44 21.10 31.96
CA ARG A 21 36.58 22.02 31.85
C ARG A 21 36.66 23.00 33.02
N GLN A 22 35.52 23.53 33.45
CA GLN A 22 35.45 24.44 34.59
C GLN A 22 35.80 23.73 35.90
N THR A 23 35.31 22.52 36.14
CA THR A 23 35.65 21.76 37.36
C THR A 23 37.14 21.47 37.47
N TYR A 24 37.82 21.17 36.35
CA TYR A 24 39.27 21.02 36.34
C TYR A 24 40.01 22.34 36.57
N ILE A 25 39.50 23.47 36.07
CA ILE A 25 40.06 24.80 36.36
C ILE A 25 39.89 25.14 37.85
N ASP A 26 38.71 24.88 38.41
CA ASP A 26 38.38 25.13 39.82
C ASP A 26 39.25 24.28 40.76
N ASP A 27 39.48 23.02 40.40
CA ASP A 27 40.38 22.12 41.14
C ASP A 27 41.84 22.60 41.07
N LEU A 28 42.30 23.11 39.92
CA LEU A 28 43.63 23.71 39.78
C LEU A 28 43.77 25.00 40.59
N THR A 29 42.77 25.89 40.56
CA THR A 29 42.77 27.11 41.37
C THR A 29 42.80 26.79 42.85
N ARG A 30 42.08 25.76 43.30
CA ARG A 30 42.09 25.31 44.70
C ARG A 30 43.44 24.77 45.15
N ILE A 31 44.17 24.09 44.26
CA ILE A 31 45.55 23.66 44.53
C ILE A 31 46.49 24.87 44.60
N CYS A 32 46.29 25.88 43.72
CA CYS A 32 47.06 27.11 43.78
C CYS A 32 46.83 27.91 45.06
N GLU A 33 45.62 27.90 45.62
CA GLU A 33 45.28 28.55 46.90
C GLU A 33 46.13 28.05 48.08
N LEU A 34 46.60 26.79 48.03
CA LEU A 34 47.47 26.21 49.05
C LEU A 34 48.84 26.90 49.15
N PHE A 35 49.28 27.57 48.10
CA PHE A 35 50.52 28.37 48.10
C PHE A 35 50.32 29.78 48.69
N SER A 36 49.11 30.11 49.14
CA SER A 36 48.80 31.40 49.78
C SER A 36 49.16 31.36 51.29
N ASN A 37 49.68 32.47 51.82
CA ASN A 37 50.34 32.53 53.14
C ASN A 37 49.46 32.23 54.38
N ASP A 38 48.14 32.08 54.25
CA ASP A 38 47.18 32.02 55.39
C ASP A 38 46.41 30.70 55.53
N VAL A 39 46.81 29.62 54.85
CA VAL A 39 46.01 28.37 54.82
C VAL A 39 46.57 27.30 55.75
N ARG A 40 45.76 26.85 56.72
CA ARG A 40 46.06 25.66 57.54
C ARG A 40 45.86 24.39 56.70
N LEU A 41 46.89 23.55 56.63
CA LEU A 41 46.93 22.36 55.77
C LEU A 41 45.77 21.39 56.03
N GLU A 42 45.44 21.12 57.30
CA GLU A 42 44.40 20.14 57.68
C GLU A 42 42.99 20.58 57.26
N ASP A 43 42.67 21.86 57.45
CA ASP A 43 41.39 22.45 57.03
C ASP A 43 41.25 22.45 55.51
N TRP A 44 42.35 22.70 54.80
CA TRP A 44 42.37 22.61 53.34
C TRP A 44 42.20 21.16 52.86
N LEU A 45 42.84 20.19 53.51
CA LEU A 45 42.80 18.79 53.09
C LEU A 45 41.39 18.19 53.23
N SER A 46 40.68 18.54 54.30
CA SER A 46 39.28 18.13 54.51
C SER A 46 38.33 18.75 53.47
N LYS A 47 38.45 20.06 53.21
CA LYS A 47 37.68 20.76 52.17
C LYS A 47 37.99 20.25 50.77
N ASN A 48 39.27 19.99 50.48
CA ASN A 48 39.69 19.47 49.19
C ASN A 48 39.12 18.08 48.93
N LYS A 49 39.09 17.20 49.94
CA LYS A 49 38.47 15.87 49.80
C LYS A 49 36.98 15.94 49.46
N GLN A 50 36.23 16.83 50.12
CA GLN A 50 34.80 17.02 49.81
C GLN A 50 34.60 17.59 48.42
N ALA A 51 35.40 18.58 48.05
CA ALA A 51 35.27 19.26 46.78
C ALA A 51 35.76 18.38 45.60
N GLN A 52 36.70 17.45 45.83
CA GLN A 52 37.05 16.41 44.86
C GLN A 52 35.89 15.44 44.61
N LEU A 53 35.16 15.03 45.65
CA LEU A 53 33.98 14.17 45.45
C LEU A 53 32.92 14.87 44.60
N GLN A 54 32.70 16.17 44.84
CA GLN A 54 31.81 16.99 44.02
C GLN A 54 32.34 17.17 42.59
N SER A 55 33.66 17.31 42.40
CA SER A 55 34.23 17.42 41.05
C SER A 55 34.08 16.11 40.28
N TYR A 56 34.25 14.94 40.92
CA TYR A 56 33.95 13.66 40.29
C TYR A 56 32.47 13.53 39.87
N GLU A 57 31.54 13.86 40.77
CA GLU A 57 30.10 13.76 40.49
C GLU A 57 29.68 14.69 39.35
N THR A 58 30.16 15.94 39.36
CA THR A 58 29.87 16.91 38.29
C THR A 58 30.46 16.49 36.95
N ILE A 59 31.66 15.91 36.94
CA ILE A 59 32.29 15.37 35.74
C ILE A 59 31.49 14.18 35.18
N GLU A 60 31.12 13.23 36.04
CA GLU A 60 30.32 12.06 35.65
C GLU A 60 28.96 12.48 35.07
N ASN A 61 28.26 13.39 35.75
CA ASN A 61 26.97 13.90 35.30
C ASN A 61 27.08 14.60 33.93
N ALA A 62 28.08 15.46 33.74
CA ALA A 62 28.29 16.16 32.48
C ALA A 62 28.58 15.21 31.30
N TYR A 63 29.32 14.13 31.52
CA TYR A 63 29.53 13.11 30.50
C TYR A 63 28.28 12.23 30.26
N ALA A 64 27.51 11.95 31.30
CA ALA A 64 26.24 11.24 31.16
C ALA A 64 25.24 12.04 30.33
N GLU A 65 25.13 13.35 30.56
CA GLU A 65 24.30 14.26 29.77
C GLU A 65 24.74 14.33 28.31
N LEU A 66 26.04 14.52 28.04
CA LEU A 66 26.56 14.55 26.68
C LEU A 66 26.29 13.24 25.94
N LYS A 67 26.45 12.09 26.62
CA LYS A 67 26.11 10.78 26.04
C LYS A 67 24.61 10.66 25.74
N ALA A 68 23.75 11.15 26.62
CA ALA A 68 22.30 11.13 26.40
C ALA A 68 21.91 11.98 25.18
N GLN A 69 22.46 13.19 25.05
CA GLN A 69 22.24 14.07 23.90
C GLN A 69 22.66 13.40 22.58
N LEU A 70 23.85 12.79 22.54
CA LEU A 70 24.32 12.08 21.35
C LEU A 70 23.40 10.90 20.97
N LEU A 71 22.86 10.20 21.97
CA LEU A 71 21.91 9.10 21.74
C LEU A 71 20.58 9.62 21.18
N GLU A 72 20.05 10.71 21.73
CA GLU A 72 18.83 11.36 21.26
C GLU A 72 18.98 11.88 19.83
N GLU A 73 20.09 12.56 19.52
CA GLU A 73 20.40 13.00 18.17
C GLU A 73 20.46 11.81 17.19
N ALA A 74 21.14 10.73 17.57
CA ALA A 74 21.21 9.52 16.74
C ALA A 74 19.82 8.91 16.51
N ARG A 75 18.96 8.92 17.53
CA ARG A 75 17.57 8.47 17.44
C ARG A 75 16.76 9.35 16.49
N ILE A 76 16.87 10.67 16.61
CA ILE A 76 16.17 11.64 15.75
C ILE A 76 16.63 11.50 14.30
N ARG A 77 17.93 11.37 14.05
CA ARG A 77 18.49 11.14 12.71
C ARG A 77 17.93 9.85 12.08
N ARG A 78 17.85 8.78 12.88
CA ARG A 78 17.26 7.51 12.42
C ARG A 78 15.77 7.67 12.11
N GLN A 79 15.02 8.37 12.95
CA GLN A 79 13.61 8.64 12.71
C GLN A 79 13.40 9.43 11.40
N HIS A 80 14.12 10.53 11.20
CA HIS A 80 14.02 11.32 9.98
C HIS A 80 14.42 10.52 8.73
N ALA A 81 15.46 9.68 8.80
CA ALA A 81 15.83 8.81 7.69
C ALA A 81 14.70 7.83 7.32
N LEU A 82 14.03 7.25 8.32
CA LEU A 82 12.88 6.38 8.12
C LEU A 82 11.70 7.15 7.52
N GLU A 83 11.36 8.32 8.04
CA GLU A 83 10.30 9.19 7.52
C GLU A 83 10.55 9.56 6.05
N GLN A 84 11.78 9.94 5.69
CA GLN A 84 12.15 10.23 4.31
C GLN A 84 12.04 8.99 3.42
N SER A 85 12.45 7.81 3.91
CA SER A 85 12.32 6.57 3.14
C SER A 85 10.85 6.19 2.89
N LEU A 86 9.98 6.39 3.89
CA LEU A 86 8.55 6.13 3.79
C LEU A 86 7.86 7.13 2.88
N ALA A 87 8.20 8.41 2.97
CA ALA A 87 7.71 9.44 2.07
C ALA A 87 8.07 9.15 0.61
N LYS A 88 9.32 8.73 0.34
CA LYS A 88 9.75 8.29 -0.99
C LYS A 88 8.94 7.09 -1.50
N LYS A 89 8.75 6.06 -0.65
CA LYS A 89 7.93 4.90 -1.02
C LYS A 89 6.48 5.28 -1.32
N ARG A 90 5.87 6.13 -0.49
CA ARG A 90 4.51 6.63 -0.71
C ARG A 90 4.40 7.42 -2.02
N ALA A 91 5.37 8.29 -2.30
CA ALA A 91 5.41 9.05 -3.55
C ALA A 91 5.54 8.13 -4.78
N GLN A 92 6.38 7.10 -4.71
CA GLN A 92 6.50 6.10 -5.78
C GLN A 92 5.20 5.31 -5.99
N GLN A 93 4.56 4.89 -4.91
CA GLN A 93 3.26 4.20 -4.98
C GLN A 93 2.18 5.10 -5.57
N GLN A 94 2.12 6.37 -5.16
CA GLN A 94 1.16 7.32 -5.70
C GLN A 94 1.38 7.53 -7.20
N ALA A 95 2.63 7.74 -7.64
CA ALA A 95 2.93 7.89 -9.06
C ALA A 95 2.54 6.65 -9.87
N TYR A 96 2.75 5.45 -9.33
CA TYR A 96 2.34 4.20 -9.98
C TYR A 96 0.81 4.08 -10.09
N ILE A 97 0.07 4.45 -9.04
CA ILE A 97 -1.40 4.46 -9.05
C ILE A 97 -1.91 5.47 -10.07
N ASP A 98 -1.32 6.66 -10.11
CA ASP A 98 -1.74 7.73 -11.04
C ASP A 98 -1.53 7.30 -12.50
N ASP A 99 -0.43 6.61 -12.80
CA ASP A 99 -0.13 6.04 -14.12
C ASP A 99 -1.14 4.95 -14.51
N LEU A 100 -1.41 4.00 -13.59
CA LEU A 100 -2.39 2.95 -13.80
C LEU A 100 -3.80 3.52 -14.06
N GLN A 101 -4.21 4.53 -13.30
CA GLN A 101 -5.50 5.19 -13.49
C GLN A 101 -5.60 5.90 -14.83
N LEU A 102 -4.49 6.46 -15.32
CA LEU A 102 -4.45 7.10 -16.63
C LEU A 102 -4.65 6.05 -17.73
N ASP A 103 -3.92 4.94 -17.66
CA ASP A 103 -4.04 3.83 -18.60
C ASP A 103 -5.45 3.23 -18.61
N GLU A 104 -6.04 3.01 -17.44
CA GLU A 104 -7.43 2.53 -17.31
C GLU A 104 -8.42 3.49 -17.97
N ARG A 105 -8.26 4.81 -17.78
CA ARG A 105 -9.13 5.80 -18.44
C ARG A 105 -8.98 5.77 -19.96
N LEU A 106 -7.75 5.66 -20.46
CA LEU A 106 -7.51 5.57 -21.90
C LEU A 106 -8.14 4.30 -22.49
N GLN A 107 -7.98 3.17 -21.80
CA GLN A 107 -8.57 1.91 -22.22
C GLN A 107 -10.10 1.98 -22.23
N GLN A 108 -10.71 2.55 -21.18
CA GLN A 108 -12.17 2.74 -21.10
C GLN A 108 -12.68 3.66 -22.21
N GLN A 109 -11.96 4.75 -22.52
CA GLN A 109 -12.31 5.63 -23.62
C GLN A 109 -12.26 4.90 -24.96
N ALA A 110 -11.20 4.12 -25.22
CA ALA A 110 -11.07 3.33 -26.44
C ALA A 110 -12.21 2.29 -26.57
N GLN A 111 -12.52 1.56 -25.49
CA GLN A 111 -13.64 0.61 -25.46
C GLN A 111 -14.99 1.31 -25.71
N THR A 112 -15.20 2.48 -25.11
CA THR A 112 -16.44 3.26 -25.30
C THR A 112 -16.60 3.69 -26.77
N GLN A 113 -15.52 4.14 -27.40
CA GLN A 113 -15.52 4.51 -28.82
C GLN A 113 -15.82 3.29 -29.72
N GLN A 114 -15.24 2.13 -29.42
CA GLN A 114 -15.52 0.89 -30.15
C GLN A 114 -16.98 0.47 -30.01
N LEU A 115 -17.53 0.51 -28.79
CA LEU A 115 -18.94 0.20 -28.55
C LEU A 115 -19.89 1.18 -29.27
N GLN A 116 -19.57 2.47 -29.29
CA GLN A 116 -20.33 3.45 -30.06
C GLN A 116 -20.28 3.19 -31.57
N ALA A 117 -19.12 2.82 -32.10
CA ALA A 117 -18.98 2.46 -33.52
C ALA A 117 -19.82 1.22 -33.87
N LEU A 118 -19.77 0.17 -33.03
CA LEU A 118 -20.60 -1.03 -33.19
C LEU A 118 -22.10 -0.72 -33.11
N GLN A 119 -22.50 0.15 -32.18
CA GLN A 119 -23.90 0.59 -32.06
C GLN A 119 -24.36 1.31 -33.34
N GLN A 120 -23.53 2.17 -33.92
CA GLN A 120 -23.84 2.83 -35.19
C GLN A 120 -23.95 1.83 -36.34
N GLN A 121 -23.05 0.86 -36.42
CA GLN A 121 -23.09 -0.20 -37.43
C GLN A 121 -24.38 -1.04 -37.32
N LEU A 122 -24.71 -1.53 -36.13
CA LEU A 122 -25.96 -2.26 -35.89
C LEU A 122 -27.20 -1.43 -36.21
N GLY A 123 -27.17 -0.13 -35.91
CA GLY A 123 -28.25 0.79 -36.27
C GLY A 123 -28.45 0.89 -37.79
N GLN A 124 -27.35 1.03 -38.54
CA GLN A 124 -27.39 1.04 -40.01
C GLN A 124 -27.85 -0.30 -40.59
N GLU A 125 -27.36 -1.41 -40.06
CA GLU A 125 -27.78 -2.76 -40.48
C GLU A 125 -29.27 -2.99 -40.19
N SER A 126 -29.77 -2.56 -39.04
CA SER A 126 -31.19 -2.67 -38.67
C SER A 126 -32.07 -1.85 -39.62
N LEU A 127 -31.67 -0.61 -39.95
CA LEU A 127 -32.36 0.20 -40.94
C LEU A 127 -32.35 -0.47 -42.33
N ALA A 128 -31.19 -0.91 -42.81
CA ALA A 128 -31.07 -1.61 -44.08
C ALA A 128 -31.88 -2.92 -44.11
N TYR A 129 -31.95 -3.65 -42.99
CA TYR A 129 -32.75 -4.86 -42.86
C TYR A 129 -34.25 -4.53 -42.91
N THR A 130 -34.71 -3.53 -42.15
CA THR A 130 -36.12 -3.12 -42.15
C THR A 130 -36.57 -2.59 -43.51
N GLU A 131 -35.75 -1.82 -44.23
CA GLU A 131 -36.05 -1.32 -45.58
C GLU A 131 -36.33 -2.44 -46.60
N ARG A 132 -35.67 -3.59 -46.46
CA ARG A 132 -35.94 -4.76 -47.32
C ARG A 132 -37.35 -5.32 -47.13
N TYR A 133 -37.94 -5.17 -45.93
CA TYR A 133 -39.27 -5.69 -45.62
C TYR A 133 -40.37 -4.62 -45.63
N THR A 134 -40.05 -3.32 -45.56
CA THR A 134 -41.04 -2.25 -45.75
C THR A 134 -41.53 -2.14 -47.19
N THR A 135 -40.72 -2.59 -48.16
CA THR A 135 -41.11 -2.69 -49.58
C THR A 135 -41.77 -4.04 -49.91
N THR A 136 -42.37 -4.71 -48.92
CA THR A 136 -43.32 -5.77 -49.25
C THR A 136 -44.59 -5.05 -49.73
N PRO A 137 -45.01 -5.17 -51.01
CA PRO A 137 -46.30 -4.63 -51.42
C PRO A 137 -47.32 -5.24 -50.47
N LYS A 138 -48.17 -4.41 -49.84
CA LYS A 138 -49.30 -4.91 -49.05
C LYS A 138 -50.07 -5.83 -49.99
N LEU A 139 -49.86 -7.15 -49.86
CA LEU A 139 -50.69 -8.13 -50.51
C LEU A 139 -52.08 -7.81 -49.97
N ARG A 140 -52.90 -7.20 -50.84
CA ARG A 140 -54.32 -7.02 -50.60
C ARG A 140 -54.86 -8.44 -50.51
N PHE A 141 -54.90 -8.99 -49.31
CA PHE A 141 -55.73 -10.13 -49.01
C PHE A 141 -57.16 -9.60 -49.08
N GLU A 142 -57.71 -9.58 -50.29
CA GLU A 142 -59.15 -9.63 -50.43
C GLU A 142 -59.58 -10.90 -49.69
N ALA A 143 -60.41 -10.73 -48.68
CA ALA A 143 -60.95 -11.84 -47.91
C ALA A 143 -61.91 -12.64 -48.79
N THR A 144 -61.35 -13.46 -49.68
CA THR A 144 -62.07 -14.59 -50.26
C THR A 144 -62.33 -15.56 -49.12
N ARG A 145 -63.58 -15.63 -48.70
CA ARG A 145 -64.09 -16.50 -47.63
C ARG A 145 -63.82 -18.01 -47.80
N ASN A 146 -63.08 -18.43 -48.82
CA ASN A 146 -62.77 -19.81 -49.14
C ASN A 146 -61.28 -19.98 -49.48
N SER A 147 -60.38 -19.81 -48.51
CA SER A 147 -59.09 -20.51 -48.58
C SER A 147 -59.14 -21.67 -47.62
N VAL A 148 -59.49 -22.85 -48.14
CA VAL A 148 -59.13 -24.10 -47.48
C VAL A 148 -57.60 -24.06 -47.38
N ILE A 149 -57.08 -23.92 -46.16
CA ILE A 149 -55.64 -24.08 -45.92
C ILE A 149 -55.34 -25.51 -46.38
N SER A 150 -54.58 -25.65 -47.47
CA SER A 150 -54.22 -26.96 -47.98
C SER A 150 -53.62 -27.79 -46.84
N PRO A 151 -53.97 -29.08 -46.69
CA PRO A 151 -53.47 -29.93 -45.58
C PRO A 151 -51.94 -29.96 -45.53
N GLU A 152 -51.27 -29.78 -46.67
CA GLU A 152 -49.82 -29.65 -46.80
C GLU A 152 -49.23 -28.45 -46.04
N ILE A 153 -49.94 -27.31 -46.01
CA ILE A 153 -49.51 -26.10 -45.30
C ILE A 153 -49.71 -26.27 -43.79
N GLN A 154 -50.78 -26.95 -43.37
CA GLN A 154 -50.99 -27.30 -41.96
C GLN A 154 -49.91 -28.25 -41.46
N HIS A 155 -49.58 -29.30 -42.23
CA HIS A 155 -48.48 -30.20 -41.91
C HIS A 155 -47.11 -29.50 -41.86
N ALA A 156 -46.85 -28.55 -42.76
CA ALA A 156 -45.61 -27.77 -42.72
C ALA A 156 -45.53 -26.88 -41.47
N LEU A 157 -46.65 -26.28 -41.06
CA LEU A 157 -46.73 -25.46 -39.85
C LEU A 157 -46.55 -26.30 -38.57
N ASP A 158 -47.18 -27.47 -38.52
CA ASP A 158 -47.04 -28.40 -37.39
C ASP A 158 -45.60 -28.93 -37.26
N ASN A 159 -44.96 -29.25 -38.38
CA ASN A 159 -43.54 -29.64 -38.40
C ASN A 159 -42.61 -28.51 -37.94
N LEU A 160 -42.87 -27.27 -38.35
CA LEU A 160 -42.10 -26.11 -37.88
C LEU A 160 -42.30 -25.89 -36.39
N LYS A 161 -43.53 -26.04 -35.89
CA LYS A 161 -43.84 -25.93 -34.47
C LYS A 161 -43.09 -26.98 -33.66
N ILE A 162 -43.15 -28.25 -34.05
CA ILE A 162 -42.41 -29.34 -33.38
C ILE A 162 -40.90 -29.06 -33.40
N ARG A 163 -40.35 -28.56 -34.51
CA ARG A 163 -38.93 -28.24 -34.60
C ARG A 163 -38.52 -27.12 -33.65
N LEU A 164 -39.34 -26.08 -33.55
CA LEU A 164 -39.11 -24.97 -32.62
C LEU A 164 -39.25 -25.41 -31.16
N GLU A 165 -40.21 -26.29 -30.86
CA GLU A 165 -40.37 -26.87 -29.52
C GLU A 165 -39.12 -27.69 -29.13
N LEU A 166 -38.61 -28.53 -30.04
CA LEU A 166 -37.39 -29.30 -29.81
C LEU A 166 -36.12 -28.43 -29.69
N GLU A 167 -36.04 -27.37 -30.49
CA GLU A 167 -34.92 -26.42 -30.41
C GLU A 167 -34.94 -25.65 -29.08
N ALA A 168 -36.13 -25.26 -28.61
CA ALA A 168 -36.30 -24.65 -27.30
C ALA A 168 -35.94 -25.60 -26.15
N GLU A 169 -36.36 -26.87 -26.21
CA GLU A 169 -35.97 -27.89 -25.23
C GLU A 169 -34.45 -28.11 -25.21
N SER A 170 -33.81 -28.17 -26.38
CA SER A 170 -32.34 -28.31 -26.48
C SER A 170 -31.61 -27.11 -25.88
N LEU A 171 -32.10 -25.89 -26.11
CA LEU A 171 -31.53 -24.67 -25.51
C LEU A 171 -31.69 -24.65 -23.99
N ILE A 172 -32.86 -25.06 -23.47
CA ILE A 172 -33.10 -25.16 -22.03
C ILE A 172 -32.13 -26.16 -21.41
N GLU A 173 -31.91 -27.32 -22.04
CA GLU A 173 -30.97 -28.32 -21.55
C GLU A 173 -29.52 -27.79 -21.54
N GLN A 174 -29.10 -27.10 -22.59
CA GLN A 174 -27.77 -26.47 -22.63
C GLN A 174 -27.59 -25.41 -21.52
N ILE A 175 -28.62 -24.58 -21.29
CA ILE A 175 -28.59 -23.60 -20.20
C ILE A 175 -28.46 -24.32 -18.86
N GLN A 176 -29.24 -25.38 -18.63
CA GLN A 176 -29.20 -26.16 -17.38
C GLN A 176 -27.81 -26.77 -17.15
N GLN A 177 -27.19 -27.35 -18.19
CA GLN A 177 -25.84 -27.89 -18.12
C GLN A 177 -24.80 -26.79 -17.81
N SER A 178 -24.92 -25.62 -18.44
CA SER A 178 -24.01 -24.50 -18.20
C SER A 178 -24.09 -23.95 -16.77
N VAL A 179 -25.30 -23.86 -16.21
CA VAL A 179 -25.54 -23.44 -14.82
C VAL A 179 -24.99 -24.46 -13.83
N ASN A 180 -25.20 -25.76 -14.08
CA ASN A 180 -24.65 -26.82 -13.24
C ASN A 180 -23.12 -26.79 -13.23
N HIS A 181 -22.50 -26.60 -14.40
CA HIS A 181 -21.04 -26.47 -14.52
C HIS A 181 -20.49 -25.24 -13.78
N LEU A 182 -21.18 -24.10 -13.90
CA LEU A 182 -20.81 -22.89 -13.16
C LEU A 182 -20.89 -23.12 -11.64
N ASN A 183 -21.98 -23.72 -11.16
CA ASN A 183 -22.16 -24.03 -9.75
C ASN A 183 -21.06 -24.97 -9.23
N GLN A 184 -20.68 -25.98 -10.00
CA GLN A 184 -19.56 -26.86 -9.64
C GLN A 184 -18.24 -26.10 -9.54
N LYS A 185 -17.95 -25.20 -10.49
CA LYS A 185 -16.74 -24.36 -10.43
C LYS A 185 -16.74 -23.43 -9.22
N ILE A 186 -17.88 -22.84 -8.87
CA ILE A 186 -18.01 -21.99 -7.69
C ILE A 186 -17.79 -22.80 -6.42
N GLN A 187 -18.37 -24.01 -6.34
CA GLN A 187 -18.15 -24.92 -5.20
C GLN A 187 -16.68 -25.33 -5.08
N GLN A 188 -16.02 -25.68 -6.19
CA GLN A 188 -14.59 -26.01 -6.20
C GLN A 188 -13.73 -24.83 -5.75
N ALA A 189 -13.99 -23.62 -6.28
CA ALA A 189 -13.27 -22.42 -5.87
C ALA A 189 -13.47 -22.10 -4.38
N ALA A 190 -14.69 -22.27 -3.86
CA ALA A 190 -14.97 -22.09 -2.44
C ALA A 190 -14.27 -23.14 -1.56
N ASP A 191 -14.25 -24.42 -1.98
CA ASP A 191 -13.53 -25.48 -1.26
C ASP A 191 -12.01 -25.25 -1.27
N GLU A 192 -11.44 -24.76 -2.37
CA GLU A 192 -10.04 -24.35 -2.48
C GLU A 192 -9.73 -23.17 -1.55
N GLU A 193 -10.61 -22.17 -1.49
CA GLU A 193 -10.46 -21.02 -0.60
C GLU A 193 -10.57 -21.44 0.89
N ILE A 194 -11.50 -22.32 1.24
CA ILE A 194 -11.62 -22.90 2.59
C ILE A 194 -10.34 -23.67 2.95
N ARG A 195 -9.82 -24.50 2.04
CA ARG A 195 -8.55 -25.22 2.26
C ARG A 195 -7.38 -24.26 2.46
N TYR A 196 -7.27 -23.22 1.64
CA TYR A 196 -6.24 -22.21 1.78
C TYR A 196 -6.31 -21.48 3.12
N LEU A 197 -7.52 -21.11 3.57
CA LEU A 197 -7.73 -20.49 4.89
C LEU A 197 -7.37 -21.44 6.04
N LEU A 198 -7.71 -22.74 5.92
CA LEU A 198 -7.33 -23.76 6.91
C LEU A 198 -5.82 -24.03 6.94
N GLU A 199 -5.11 -23.95 5.82
CA GLU A 199 -3.66 -24.07 5.75
C GLU A 199 -2.93 -22.85 6.32
N GLN A 200 -3.50 -21.64 6.19
CA GLN A 200 -2.94 -20.41 6.75
C GLN A 200 -3.23 -20.21 8.23
N HIS A 201 -4.32 -20.79 8.73
CA HIS A 201 -4.66 -20.83 10.14
C HIS A 201 -4.80 -22.27 10.60
N PRO A 202 -3.70 -23.03 10.77
CA PRO A 202 -3.77 -24.24 11.56
C PRO A 202 -4.24 -23.82 12.94
N SER A 203 -5.38 -24.35 13.37
CA SER A 203 -6.01 -24.04 14.64
C SER A 203 -4.95 -23.92 15.74
N SER A 204 -4.74 -22.69 16.20
CA SER A 204 -4.21 -22.44 17.53
C SER A 204 -5.30 -22.87 18.50
N ASP A 205 -5.36 -24.16 18.82
CA ASP A 205 -6.05 -24.66 20.00
C ASP A 205 -5.43 -26.01 20.42
N THR A 206 -4.74 -25.93 21.57
CA THR A 206 -4.52 -26.96 22.62
C THR A 206 -3.88 -28.31 22.26
#